data_AF-A0A1Y2AJQ4-F1
#
_entry.id   AF-A0A1Y2AJQ4-F1
#
_cell.length_a   1.000
_cell.length_b   1.000
_cell.length_c   1.000
_cell.angle_alpha   90.00
_cell.angle_beta   90.00
_cell.angle_gamma   90.00
#
_symmetry.space_group_name_H-M   'P 1'
#
loop_
_entity.id
_entity.type
_entity.pdbx_description
1 polymer ?
#
loop_
_entity_poly.entity_id
_entity_poly.type
_entity_poly.pdbx_seq_one_letter_code
_entity_poly.pdbx_strand_id
1 'polypeptide(L)'
;MTSEDSGKTDYEKVSKMARDITALGSKKAKYFKWKRDLLDIFEDFTLSEKEKKRIVLSTTVNTTHELCEELYFEEKSMTAEEFINKIEEIIETDKISTFSSEKLEHTKIGKKNVRILIFILMTFLTKLRIKINLLSLD
;
A
#
# COMPACT_ATOMS: atom_id res chain seq x y z
N MET A 1 -28.79 -16.32 -24.05
CA MET A 1 -27.38 -15.96 -23.78
C MET A 1 -27.38 -15.12 -22.53
N THR A 2 -27.02 -15.72 -21.40
CA THR A 2 -27.02 -15.11 -20.08
C THR A 2 -25.77 -14.25 -19.92
N SER A 3 -25.96 -13.08 -19.33
CA SER A 3 -24.97 -12.04 -19.01
C SER A 3 -23.82 -12.48 -18.06
N GLU A 4 -23.74 -13.76 -17.72
CA GLU A 4 -22.70 -14.32 -16.84
C GLU A 4 -21.41 -14.69 -17.61
N ASP A 5 -21.50 -14.89 -18.94
CA ASP A 5 -20.35 -15.31 -19.74
C ASP A 5 -19.38 -14.14 -20.06
N SER A 6 -19.87 -12.89 -20.08
CA SER A 6 -19.05 -11.72 -20.40
C SER A 6 -18.11 -11.32 -19.24
N GLY A 7 -18.58 -11.35 -17.99
CA GLY A 7 -17.79 -10.93 -16.82
C GLY A 7 -16.61 -11.87 -16.50
N LYS A 8 -16.77 -13.17 -16.78
CA LYS A 8 -15.69 -14.16 -16.61
C LYS A 8 -14.53 -13.89 -17.56
N THR A 9 -14.81 -13.40 -18.76
CA THR A 9 -13.78 -13.02 -19.74
C THR A 9 -13.03 -11.75 -19.35
N ASP A 10 -13.69 -10.79 -18.69
CA ASP A 10 -13.06 -9.53 -18.32
C ASP A 10 -12.15 -9.68 -17.09
N TYR A 11 -12.57 -10.47 -16.10
CA TYR A 11 -11.69 -10.84 -14.99
C TYR A 11 -10.40 -11.51 -15.47
N GLU A 12 -10.50 -12.45 -16.41
CA GLU A 12 -9.34 -13.19 -16.90
C GLU A 12 -8.41 -12.31 -17.77
N LYS A 13 -8.97 -11.43 -18.60
CA LYS A 13 -8.20 -10.42 -19.36
C LYS A 13 -7.47 -9.47 -18.44
N VAL A 14 -8.18 -8.88 -17.47
CA VAL A 14 -7.59 -7.94 -16.50
C VAL A 14 -6.54 -8.64 -15.65
N SER A 15 -6.79 -9.86 -15.20
CA SER A 15 -5.80 -10.66 -14.45
C SER A 15 -4.55 -10.95 -15.27
N LYS A 16 -4.66 -11.05 -16.60
CA LYS A 16 -3.51 -11.19 -17.49
C LYS A 16 -2.75 -9.87 -17.63
N MET A 17 -3.45 -8.76 -17.92
CA MET A 17 -2.84 -7.43 -18.01
C MET A 17 -2.15 -7.02 -16.71
N ALA A 18 -2.79 -7.30 -15.57
CA ALA A 18 -2.25 -7.05 -14.24
C ALA A 18 -1.01 -7.90 -13.94
N ARG A 19 -0.86 -9.10 -14.50
CA ARG A 19 0.37 -9.91 -14.37
C ARG A 19 1.54 -9.34 -15.17
N ASP A 20 1.27 -8.57 -16.21
CA ASP A 20 2.30 -7.95 -17.04
C ASP A 20 2.87 -6.67 -16.39
N ILE A 21 2.20 -6.11 -15.37
CA ILE A 21 2.76 -5.00 -14.59
C ILE A 21 3.86 -5.50 -13.66
N THR A 22 4.80 -4.61 -13.31
CA THR A 22 5.84 -4.95 -12.33
C THR A 22 5.22 -5.10 -10.94
N ALA A 23 5.23 -6.33 -10.39
CA ALA A 23 4.63 -6.64 -9.11
C ALA A 23 5.22 -5.79 -7.96
N LEU A 24 4.34 -5.27 -7.10
CA LEU A 24 4.68 -4.49 -5.92
C LEU A 24 5.40 -5.37 -4.89
N GLY A 25 6.47 -4.85 -4.28
CA GLY A 25 7.37 -5.63 -3.41
C GLY A 25 8.56 -6.27 -4.14
N SER A 26 8.64 -6.17 -5.46
CA SER A 26 9.83 -6.54 -6.23
C SER A 26 10.90 -5.42 -6.22
N LYS A 27 12.18 -5.77 -6.41
CA LYS A 27 13.31 -4.81 -6.39
C LYS A 27 13.17 -3.64 -7.37
N LYS A 28 12.39 -3.80 -8.44
CA LYS A 28 12.21 -2.80 -9.51
C LYS A 28 10.87 -2.07 -9.41
N ALA A 29 10.01 -2.43 -8.47
CA ALA A 29 8.70 -1.85 -8.33
C ALA A 29 8.78 -0.40 -7.85
N LYS A 30 8.01 0.47 -8.50
CA LYS A 30 7.73 1.83 -8.02
C LYS A 30 6.25 1.92 -7.73
N TYR A 31 5.87 2.18 -6.47
CA TYR A 31 4.49 2.20 -6.03
C TYR A 31 3.59 3.08 -6.92
N PHE A 32 3.97 4.34 -7.15
CA PHE A 32 3.19 5.26 -8.01
C PHE A 32 2.95 4.74 -9.43
N LYS A 33 3.94 4.06 -10.01
CA LYS A 33 3.79 3.47 -11.34
C LYS A 33 2.84 2.27 -11.30
N TRP A 34 3.02 1.38 -10.31
CA TRP A 34 2.17 0.22 -10.11
C TRP A 34 0.70 0.60 -9.85
N LYS A 35 0.46 1.60 -8.98
CA LYS A 35 -0.87 2.15 -8.69
C LYS A 35 -1.55 2.68 -9.95
N ARG A 36 -0.86 3.55 -10.70
CA ARG A 36 -1.39 4.12 -11.94
C ARG A 36 -1.73 3.02 -12.94
N ASP A 37 -0.77 2.12 -13.22
CA ASP A 37 -0.95 1.07 -14.22
C ASP A 37 -2.13 0.14 -13.84
N LEU A 38 -2.40 -0.11 -12.55
CA LEU A 38 -3.58 -0.87 -12.10
C LEU A 38 -4.90 -0.10 -12.25
N LEU A 39 -4.93 1.17 -11.85
CA LEU A 39 -6.14 1.99 -11.93
C LEU A 39 -6.54 2.21 -13.39
N ASP A 40 -5.58 2.47 -14.28
CA ASP A 40 -5.81 2.57 -15.72
C ASP A 40 -6.48 1.29 -16.26
N ILE A 41 -5.99 0.10 -15.85
CA ILE A 41 -6.63 -1.16 -16.25
C ILE A 41 -8.04 -1.30 -15.65
N PHE A 42 -8.31 -0.81 -14.44
CA PHE A 42 -9.65 -0.92 -13.85
C PHE A 42 -10.67 0.02 -14.47
N GLU A 43 -10.26 1.16 -15.04
CA GLU A 43 -11.16 2.08 -15.73
C GLU A 43 -11.74 1.46 -17.01
N ASP A 44 -10.98 0.62 -17.70
CA ASP A 44 -11.37 0.01 -18.98
C ASP A 44 -12.34 -1.19 -18.84
N PHE A 45 -12.59 -1.68 -17.62
CA PHE A 45 -13.34 -2.92 -17.40
C PHE A 45 -14.37 -2.83 -16.27
N THR A 46 -15.52 -3.48 -16.48
CA THR A 46 -16.56 -3.57 -15.45
C THR A 46 -16.29 -4.75 -14.52
N LEU A 47 -15.45 -4.53 -13.50
CA LEU A 47 -15.14 -5.49 -12.46
C LEU A 47 -15.80 -5.10 -11.13
N SER A 48 -16.22 -6.10 -10.36
CA SER A 48 -16.63 -5.85 -8.97
C SER A 48 -15.44 -5.41 -8.12
N GLU A 49 -15.69 -4.64 -7.06
CA GLU A 49 -14.63 -4.22 -6.12
C GLU A 49 -13.91 -5.43 -5.50
N LYS A 50 -14.62 -6.55 -5.30
CA LYS A 50 -14.04 -7.80 -4.83
C LYS A 50 -13.03 -8.38 -5.83
N GLU A 51 -13.34 -8.35 -7.12
CA GLU A 51 -12.45 -8.82 -8.18
C GLU A 51 -11.23 -7.91 -8.33
N LYS A 52 -11.44 -6.59 -8.35
CA LYS A 52 -10.35 -5.61 -8.39
C LYS A 52 -9.37 -5.81 -7.23
N LYS A 53 -9.88 -5.95 -6.00
CA LYS A 53 -9.04 -6.21 -4.81
C LYS A 53 -8.26 -7.53 -4.89
N ARG A 54 -8.86 -8.59 -5.45
CA ARG A 54 -8.15 -9.86 -5.72
C ARG A 54 -7.02 -9.68 -6.74
N ILE A 55 -7.26 -8.88 -7.77
CA ILE A 55 -6.24 -8.57 -8.78
C ILE A 55 -5.10 -7.78 -8.15
N VAL A 56 -5.41 -6.77 -7.32
CA VAL A 56 -4.40 -6.05 -6.52
C VAL A 56 -3.52 -7.03 -5.74
N LEU A 57 -4.10 -7.94 -4.95
CA LEU A 57 -3.36 -8.97 -4.21
C LEU A 57 -2.44 -9.81 -5.10
N SER A 58 -2.94 -10.24 -6.26
CA SER A 58 -2.16 -11.06 -7.20
C SER A 58 -0.95 -10.35 -7.81
N THR A 59 -0.91 -9.02 -7.74
CA THR A 59 0.20 -8.18 -8.23
C THR A 59 1.12 -7.69 -7.12
N THR A 60 0.97 -8.23 -5.90
CA THR A 60 1.87 -7.99 -4.77
C THR A 60 2.69 -9.24 -4.47
N VAL A 61 3.92 -9.07 -4.00
CA VAL A 61 4.82 -10.19 -3.66
C VAL A 61 5.56 -9.94 -2.35
N ASN A 62 6.21 -10.98 -1.83
CA ASN A 62 7.03 -10.95 -0.60
C ASN A 62 6.22 -10.49 0.62
N THR A 63 6.87 -9.85 1.59
CA THR A 63 6.26 -9.30 2.82
C THR A 63 5.10 -8.34 2.53
N THR A 64 5.11 -7.66 1.38
CA THR A 64 3.98 -6.80 0.97
C THR A 64 2.71 -7.63 0.72
N HIS A 65 2.83 -8.86 0.23
CA HIS A 65 1.68 -9.74 -0.02
C HIS A 65 0.94 -10.11 1.27
N GLU A 66 1.66 -10.56 2.29
CA GLU A 66 1.09 -10.94 3.60
C GLU A 66 0.32 -9.77 4.22
N LEU A 67 0.92 -8.56 4.23
CA LEU A 67 0.28 -7.35 4.75
C LEU A 67 -0.96 -6.93 3.95
N CYS A 68 -0.92 -7.09 2.62
CA CYS A 68 -2.08 -6.81 1.78
C CYS A 68 -3.20 -7.83 2.01
N GLU A 69 -2.85 -9.10 2.24
CA GLU A 69 -3.80 -10.18 2.50
C GLU A 69 -4.55 -9.95 3.82
N GLU A 70 -3.84 -9.59 4.90
CA GLU A 70 -4.45 -9.19 6.17
C GLU A 70 -5.46 -8.05 5.98
N LEU A 71 -5.04 -6.97 5.30
CA LEU A 71 -5.88 -5.82 5.02
C LEU A 71 -7.12 -6.18 4.18
N TYR A 72 -6.99 -7.10 3.22
CA TYR A 72 -8.10 -7.57 2.39
C TYR A 72 -9.21 -8.25 3.20
N PHE A 73 -8.85 -8.97 4.26
CA PHE A 73 -9.81 -9.67 5.12
C PHE A 73 -10.44 -8.78 6.21
N GLU A 74 -9.69 -7.80 6.72
CA GLU A 74 -10.15 -6.88 7.77
C GLU A 74 -11.20 -5.88 7.25
N GLU A 75 -11.05 -5.38 6.03
CA GLU A 75 -11.87 -4.26 5.55
C GLU A 75 -12.66 -4.57 4.27
N LYS A 76 -13.76 -5.31 4.45
CA LYS A 76 -14.59 -5.82 3.34
C LYS A 76 -15.31 -4.74 2.54
N SER A 77 -15.71 -3.64 3.16
CA SER A 77 -16.51 -2.55 2.54
C SER A 77 -15.71 -1.58 1.68
N MET A 78 -14.38 -1.68 1.71
CA MET A 78 -13.49 -0.76 1.03
C MET A 78 -13.49 -0.95 -0.48
N THR A 79 -13.39 0.15 -1.23
CA THR A 79 -13.13 0.15 -2.67
C THR A 79 -11.70 -0.31 -2.99
N ALA A 80 -11.45 -0.72 -4.23
CA ALA A 80 -10.12 -1.11 -4.68
C ALA A 80 -9.12 0.06 -4.64
N GLU A 81 -9.58 1.28 -4.90
CA GLU A 81 -8.74 2.47 -4.81
C GLU A 81 -8.32 2.78 -3.37
N GLU A 82 -9.27 2.76 -2.43
CA GLU A 82 -8.96 2.90 -1.00
C GLU A 82 -8.03 1.78 -0.52
N PHE A 83 -8.21 0.55 -1.03
CA PHE A 83 -7.33 -0.58 -0.72
C PHE A 83 -5.91 -0.34 -1.20
N ILE A 84 -5.74 0.14 -2.43
CA ILE A 84 -4.45 0.54 -2.98
C ILE A 84 -3.82 1.67 -2.14
N ASN A 85 -4.60 2.67 -1.72
CA ASN A 85 -4.11 3.79 -0.91
C ASN A 85 -3.62 3.32 0.47
N LYS A 86 -4.31 2.39 1.13
CA LYS A 86 -3.83 1.85 2.41
C LYS A 86 -2.53 1.03 2.27
N ILE A 87 -2.32 0.37 1.14
CA ILE A 87 -1.03 -0.28 0.84
C ILE A 87 0.11 0.75 0.79
N GLU A 88 -0.15 1.98 0.30
CA GLU A 88 0.83 3.09 0.35
C GLU A 88 1.23 3.41 1.79
N GLU A 89 0.23 3.59 2.66
CA GLU A 89 0.45 3.93 4.07
C GLU A 89 1.27 2.85 4.79
N ILE A 90 1.02 1.57 4.50
CA ILE A 90 1.77 0.44 5.05
C ILE A 90 3.24 0.48 4.56
N ILE A 91 3.47 0.67 3.26
CA ILE A 91 4.82 0.74 2.69
C ILE A 91 5.61 1.95 3.21
N GLU A 92 4.96 3.09 3.37
CA GLU A 92 5.58 4.29 3.94
C GLU A 92 5.92 4.09 5.42
N THR A 93 5.01 3.50 6.18
CA THR A 93 5.24 3.21 7.61
C THR A 93 6.36 2.19 7.80
N ASP A 94 6.42 1.15 6.97
CA ASP A 94 7.48 0.15 7.05
C ASP A 94 8.84 0.75 6.71
N LYS A 95 8.96 1.56 5.65
CA LYS A 95 10.21 2.29 5.32
C LYS A 95 10.70 3.16 6.47
N ILE A 96 9.78 3.80 7.20
CA ILE A 96 10.14 4.62 8.36
C ILE A 96 10.61 3.73 9.52
N SER A 97 9.98 2.56 9.70
CA SER A 97 10.36 1.56 10.72
C SER A 97 11.77 1.01 10.47
N THR A 98 12.08 0.58 9.24
CA THR A 98 13.38 0.01 8.86
C THR A 98 14.48 1.06 8.86
N PHE A 99 14.19 2.27 8.37
CA PHE A 99 15.13 3.40 8.44
C PHE A 99 15.43 3.82 9.88
N SER A 100 14.48 3.66 10.81
CA SER A 100 14.71 3.93 12.23
C SER A 100 15.57 2.86 12.89
N SER A 101 15.35 1.58 12.58
CA SER A 101 16.03 0.46 13.23
C SER A 101 17.49 0.32 12.75
N GLU A 102 17.73 0.27 11.43
CA GLU A 102 19.09 0.07 10.88
C GLU A 102 20.02 1.25 11.20
N LYS A 103 19.52 2.50 11.19
CA LYS A 103 20.34 3.63 11.63
C LYS A 103 20.55 3.65 13.13
N LEU A 104 19.59 3.23 13.96
CA LEU A 104 19.78 3.25 15.40
C LEU A 104 20.85 2.24 15.84
N GLU A 105 20.88 1.05 15.23
CA GLU A 105 21.86 0.01 15.56
C GLU A 105 23.28 0.35 15.09
N HIS A 106 23.44 1.04 13.95
CA HIS A 106 24.75 1.40 13.41
C HIS A 106 25.29 2.76 13.88
N THR A 107 24.50 3.54 14.60
CA THR A 107 24.92 4.87 15.06
C THR A 107 25.55 4.77 16.45
N LYS A 108 26.89 4.69 16.54
CA LYS A 108 27.60 5.07 17.78
C LYS A 108 27.12 6.46 18.18
N ILE A 109 26.42 6.56 19.30
CA ILE A 109 25.72 7.78 19.74
C ILE A 109 26.77 8.84 20.14
N GLY A 110 27.23 9.62 19.17
CA GLY A 110 27.92 10.88 19.39
C GLY A 110 26.90 12.02 19.55
N LYS A 111 27.29 13.13 20.21
CA LYS A 111 26.43 14.31 20.49
C LYS A 111 25.65 14.86 19.28
N LYS A 112 26.16 14.68 18.05
CA LYS A 112 25.48 15.09 16.80
C LYS A 112 24.28 14.20 16.45
N ASN A 113 24.35 12.92 16.78
CA ASN A 113 23.29 11.93 16.52
C ASN A 113 22.12 12.08 17.49
N VAL A 114 22.39 12.54 18.72
CA VAL A 114 21.34 12.88 19.71
C VAL A 114 20.44 14.02 19.21
N ARG A 115 21.01 15.05 18.58
CA ARG A 115 20.21 16.16 18.02
C ARG A 115 19.31 15.72 16.88
N ILE A 116 19.80 14.83 16.02
CA ILE A 116 19.03 14.27 14.91
C ILE A 116 17.90 13.37 15.45
N LEU A 117 18.19 12.54 16.46
CA LEU A 117 17.19 11.71 17.13
C LEU A 117 16.09 12.57 17.79
N ILE A 118 16.48 13.64 18.50
CA ILE A 118 15.54 14.59 19.09
C ILE A 118 14.69 15.26 18.02
N PHE A 119 15.28 15.64 16.88
CA PHE A 119 14.53 16.25 15.78
C PHE A 119 13.50 15.29 15.18
N ILE A 120 13.87 14.02 14.98
CA ILE A 120 12.96 12.98 14.48
C ILE A 120 11.84 12.76 15.49
N LEU A 121 12.14 12.58 16.78
CA LEU A 121 11.15 12.41 17.84
C LEU A 121 10.20 13.61 17.95
N MET A 122 10.71 14.84 17.85
CA MET A 122 9.89 16.05 17.88
C MET A 122 8.96 16.15 16.67
N THR A 123 9.43 15.74 15.50
CA THR A 123 8.60 15.69 14.28
C THR A 123 7.48 14.66 14.42
N PHE A 124 7.78 13.49 14.99
CA PHE A 124 6.79 12.46 15.30
C PHE A 124 5.75 12.93 16.32
N LEU A 125 6.19 13.52 17.43
CA LEU A 125 5.29 14.08 18.45
C LEU A 125 4.39 15.19 17.89
N THR A 126 4.91 16.00 16.97
CA THR A 126 4.13 17.05 16.30
C THR A 126 3.04 16.45 15.41
N LYS A 127 3.37 15.44 14.60
CA LYS A 127 2.38 14.74 13.76
C LYS A 127 1.32 14.02 14.60
N LEU A 128 1.73 13.35 15.67
CA LEU A 128 0.82 12.68 16.60
C LEU A 128 -0.13 13.69 17.28
N ARG A 129 0.41 14.83 17.71
CA ARG A 129 -0.38 15.92 18.29
C ARG A 129 -1.40 16.50 17.31
N ILE A 130 -1.02 16.71 16.05
CA ILE A 130 -1.95 17.16 15.00
C ILE A 130 -3.08 16.15 14.80
N LYS A 131 -2.75 14.85 14.74
CA LYS A 131 -3.74 13.78 14.58
C LYS A 131 -4.70 13.68 15.77
N ILE A 132 -4.19 13.82 17.00
CA ILE A 132 -5.02 13.86 18.22
C ILE A 132 -5.93 15.08 18.22
N ASN A 133 -5.40 16.28 17.90
CA ASN A 133 -6.21 17.50 17.86
C ASN A 133 -7.32 17.44 16.80
N LEU A 134 -7.06 16.83 15.64
CA LEU A 134 -8.06 16.59 14.61
C LEU A 134 -9.17 15.63 15.08
N LEU A 135 -8.83 14.64 15.93
CA LEU A 135 -9.78 13.71 16.53
C LEU A 135 -10.52 14.28 17.77
N SER A 136 -10.09 15.43 18.29
CA SER A 136 -10.66 16.09 19.48
C SER A 136 -11.61 17.24 19.13
N LEU A 137 -11.87 17.43 17.83
CA LEU A 137 -12.70 18.51 17.27
C LEU A 137 -14.07 18.01 16.76
N ASP A 138 -14.37 16.72 16.96
CA ASP A 138 -15.71 16.13 16.94
C ASP A 138 -16.24 15.97 18.38
#